data_AF-A0A431UY58-F1
#
_entry.id   AF-A0A431UY58-F1
#
_cell.length_a   1.000
_cell.length_b   1.000
_cell.length_c   1.000
_cell.angle_alpha   90.00
_cell.angle_beta   90.00
_cell.angle_gamma   90.00
#
_symmetry.space_group_name_H-M   'P 1'
#
loop_
_entity.id
_entity.type
_entity.pdbx_description
1 polymer ?
#
loop_
_entity_poly.entity_id
_entity_poly.type
_entity_poly.pdbx_seq_one_letter_code
_entity_poly.pdbx_strand_id
1 'polypeptide(L)'
;MTVPRPLCLAAGRLAGLAWGEAGGPTWLALHGWLDNAASFSRLAPRLVEALGIRVVALDFAGHGQSRHRAGDYALWDYCHDVLDALDDLGLERAPLLAHSMGAGVACLLAAALPERIVSLTLIDGMGALTTEAAAAPGQLRKGLRAHRRSPSTAPRYPDEKSAVASRVAGGATPIDGETARPLVRRNLVVEPDGHLRLRSDPRLLRPSPVRFTPDQVRAMLEAIRCPVLLLEAESGILAGRPGAASARRAIAGLQRRVLAGGHHLHLEPAAVGAVAEAIVAGHLD
;
A
#
# COMPACT_ATOMS: atom_id res chain seq x y z
N MET A 1 -21.13 -8.92 -2.88
CA MET A 1 -20.00 -8.08 -3.34
C MET A 1 -20.50 -6.71 -3.69
N THR A 2 -20.23 -5.72 -2.84
CA THR A 2 -20.63 -4.33 -3.09
C THR A 2 -19.64 -3.69 -4.07
N VAL A 3 -20.18 -3.09 -5.14
CA VAL A 3 -19.39 -2.28 -6.08
C VAL A 3 -18.86 -1.05 -5.33
N PRO A 4 -17.55 -0.74 -5.39
CA PRO A 4 -17.03 0.42 -4.68
C PRO A 4 -17.54 1.73 -5.27
N ARG A 5 -17.68 2.73 -4.41
CA ARG A 5 -17.92 4.12 -4.81
C ARG A 5 -16.59 4.84 -5.00
N PRO A 6 -16.32 5.47 -6.15
CA PRO A 6 -15.14 6.33 -6.32
C PRO A 6 -15.18 7.51 -5.35
N LEU A 7 -14.01 7.91 -4.85
CA LEU A 7 -13.84 9.11 -4.03
C LEU A 7 -12.85 10.07 -4.69
N CYS A 8 -13.13 11.36 -4.50
CA CYS A 8 -12.26 12.47 -4.81
C CYS A 8 -11.95 13.16 -3.49
N LEU A 9 -10.67 13.22 -3.12
CA LEU A 9 -10.20 13.69 -1.81
C LEU A 9 -9.15 14.79 -1.95
N ALA A 10 -8.97 15.57 -0.88
CA ALA A 10 -7.91 16.58 -0.77
C ALA A 10 -7.92 17.56 -1.96
N ALA A 11 -9.07 18.19 -2.20
CA ALA A 11 -9.32 19.06 -3.36
C ALA A 11 -9.02 18.42 -4.73
N GLY A 12 -9.26 17.11 -4.84
CA GLY A 12 -9.05 16.32 -6.05
C GLY A 12 -7.59 16.05 -6.40
N ARG A 13 -6.68 16.19 -5.42
CA ARG A 13 -5.32 15.66 -5.54
C ARG A 13 -5.30 14.15 -5.36
N LEU A 14 -6.14 13.63 -4.48
CA LEU A 14 -6.22 12.21 -4.16
C LEU A 14 -7.51 11.61 -4.70
N ALA A 15 -7.43 10.38 -5.18
CA ALA A 15 -8.56 9.56 -5.53
C ALA A 15 -8.62 8.34 -4.59
N GLY A 16 -9.75 7.68 -4.53
CA GLY A 16 -9.91 6.45 -3.75
C GLY A 16 -11.12 5.64 -4.16
N LEU A 17 -11.34 4.56 -3.42
CA LEU A 17 -12.52 3.70 -3.49
C LEU A 17 -13.10 3.52 -2.09
N ALA A 18 -14.42 3.53 -1.97
CA ALA A 18 -15.12 3.30 -0.72
C ALA A 18 -16.07 2.11 -0.82
N TRP A 19 -16.04 1.26 0.21
CA TRP A 19 -17.02 0.21 0.47
C TRP A 19 -17.69 0.44 1.82
N GLY A 20 -18.95 0.00 1.95
CA GLY A 20 -19.76 0.23 3.15
C GLY A 20 -20.50 1.57 3.14
N GLU A 21 -21.34 1.76 4.16
CA GLU A 21 -22.23 2.91 4.29
C GLU A 21 -21.47 4.21 4.60
N ALA A 22 -21.95 5.32 4.03
CA ALA A 22 -21.42 6.63 4.39
C ALA A 22 -21.78 6.95 5.84
N GLY A 23 -20.82 7.42 6.64
CA GLY A 23 -21.01 7.74 8.06
C GLY A 23 -20.75 6.59 9.04
N GLY A 24 -20.48 5.36 8.57
CA GLY A 24 -20.06 4.26 9.44
C GLY A 24 -18.61 4.42 9.96
N PRO A 25 -18.21 3.66 10.99
CA PRO A 25 -16.83 3.62 11.46
C PRO A 25 -15.88 3.36 10.29
N THR A 26 -14.94 4.29 10.06
CA THR A 26 -14.15 4.31 8.81
C THR A 26 -12.73 3.82 9.05
N TRP A 27 -12.31 2.82 8.29
CA TRP A 27 -10.93 2.36 8.21
C TRP A 27 -10.31 2.86 6.91
N LEU A 28 -9.06 3.29 6.98
CA LEU A 28 -8.33 3.78 5.82
C LEU A 28 -7.37 2.69 5.33
N ALA A 29 -7.44 2.38 4.03
CA ALA A 29 -6.69 1.30 3.42
C ALA A 29 -5.60 1.81 2.47
N LEU A 30 -4.38 1.30 2.64
CA LEU A 30 -3.14 1.81 2.05
C LEU A 30 -2.43 0.73 1.22
N HIS A 31 -2.29 0.95 -0.09
CA HIS A 31 -1.77 -0.07 -1.01
C HIS A 31 -0.23 -0.13 -1.09
N GLY A 32 0.27 -1.20 -1.73
CA GLY A 32 1.69 -1.40 -2.01
C GLY A 32 2.24 -0.55 -3.15
N TRP A 33 3.54 -0.63 -3.40
CA TRP A 33 4.18 0.11 -4.49
C TRP A 33 3.68 -0.37 -5.87
N LEU A 34 3.33 0.56 -6.77
CA LEU A 34 2.75 0.31 -8.11
C LEU A 34 1.37 -0.36 -8.12
N ASP A 35 0.72 -0.47 -6.97
CA ASP A 35 -0.69 -0.84 -6.84
C ASP A 35 -1.58 0.42 -6.94
N ASN A 36 -2.80 0.32 -6.42
CA ASN A 36 -3.78 1.40 -6.26
C ASN A 36 -4.90 0.91 -5.32
N ALA A 37 -5.93 1.72 -5.07
CA ALA A 37 -7.07 1.43 -4.21
C ALA A 37 -7.79 0.11 -4.55
N ALA A 38 -7.70 -0.37 -5.80
CA ALA A 38 -8.28 -1.67 -6.18
C ALA A 38 -7.56 -2.87 -5.54
N SER A 39 -6.43 -2.66 -4.87
CA SER A 39 -5.73 -3.70 -4.08
C SER A 39 -6.62 -4.30 -2.98
N PHE A 40 -7.64 -3.55 -2.55
CA PHE A 40 -8.59 -3.99 -1.53
C PHE A 40 -9.92 -4.48 -2.09
N SER A 41 -10.06 -4.64 -3.41
CA SER A 41 -11.36 -4.93 -4.04
C SER A 41 -11.98 -6.28 -3.64
N ARG A 42 -11.15 -7.24 -3.21
CA ARG A 42 -11.64 -8.54 -2.71
C ARG A 42 -11.77 -8.58 -1.18
N LEU A 43 -10.90 -7.88 -0.44
CA LEU A 43 -10.91 -7.86 1.02
C LEU A 43 -11.96 -6.92 1.60
N ALA A 44 -12.05 -5.68 1.10
CA ALA A 44 -12.91 -4.65 1.68
C ALA A 44 -14.39 -5.07 1.77
N PRO A 45 -15.03 -5.67 0.75
CA PRO A 45 -16.41 -6.12 0.87
C PRO A 45 -16.63 -7.13 2.01
N ARG A 46 -15.67 -8.02 2.25
CA ARG A 46 -15.75 -9.03 3.32
C ARG A 46 -15.66 -8.40 4.71
N LEU A 47 -14.78 -7.41 4.87
CA LEU A 47 -14.65 -6.68 6.14
C LEU A 47 -15.87 -5.81 6.43
N VAL A 48 -16.43 -5.15 5.41
CA VAL A 48 -17.67 -4.37 5.52
C VAL A 48 -18.82 -5.27 5.98
N GLU A 49 -18.97 -6.45 5.37
CA GLU A 49 -20.01 -7.41 5.72
C GLU A 49 -19.84 -7.97 7.13
N ALA A 50 -18.62 -8.33 7.52
CA ALA A 50 -18.35 -8.96 8.81
C ALA A 50 -18.36 -7.98 9.99
N LEU A 51 -17.94 -6.73 9.78
CA LEU A 51 -17.72 -5.76 10.86
C LEU A 51 -18.67 -4.56 10.83
N GLY A 52 -19.48 -4.39 9.79
CA GLY A 52 -20.36 -3.23 9.64
C GLY A 52 -19.61 -1.89 9.50
N ILE A 53 -18.35 -1.93 9.05
CA ILE A 53 -17.49 -0.75 8.89
C ILE A 53 -17.59 -0.16 7.48
N ARG A 54 -17.00 1.03 7.32
CA ARG A 54 -16.67 1.61 6.02
C ARG A 54 -15.17 1.45 5.76
N VAL A 55 -14.80 0.96 4.59
CA VAL A 55 -13.40 0.90 4.14
C VAL A 55 -13.18 1.94 3.06
N VAL A 56 -12.24 2.85 3.27
CA VAL A 56 -11.79 3.83 2.27
C VAL A 56 -10.38 3.47 1.84
N ALA A 57 -10.19 2.98 0.62
CA ALA A 57 -8.87 2.72 0.06
C ALA A 57 -8.40 3.94 -0.75
N LEU A 58 -7.21 4.44 -0.43
CA LEU A 58 -6.60 5.55 -1.15
C LEU A 58 -5.87 5.07 -2.39
N ASP A 59 -5.80 5.90 -3.42
CA ASP A 59 -4.70 5.87 -4.37
C ASP A 59 -3.63 6.84 -3.85
N PHE A 60 -2.42 6.36 -3.57
CA PHE A 60 -1.31 7.25 -3.24
C PHE A 60 -0.98 8.19 -4.40
N ALA A 61 -0.39 9.36 -4.14
CA ALA A 61 0.02 10.26 -5.20
C ALA A 61 0.94 9.52 -6.21
N GLY A 62 0.77 9.83 -7.50
CA GLY A 62 1.44 9.14 -8.60
C GLY A 62 0.86 7.78 -8.97
N HIS A 63 -0.02 7.19 -8.15
CA HIS A 63 -0.66 5.89 -8.38
C HIS A 63 -2.13 6.03 -8.74
N GLY A 64 -2.70 4.97 -9.32
CA GLY A 64 -4.13 4.86 -9.62
C GLY A 64 -4.68 6.10 -10.31
N GLN A 65 -5.72 6.69 -9.72
CA GLN A 65 -6.39 7.89 -10.22
C GLN A 65 -5.97 9.19 -9.50
N SER A 66 -5.08 9.13 -8.51
CA SER A 66 -4.51 10.30 -7.83
C SER A 66 -3.60 11.12 -8.73
N ARG A 67 -3.47 12.43 -8.47
CA ARG A 67 -2.57 13.29 -9.25
C ARG A 67 -1.11 12.89 -9.05
N HIS A 68 -0.29 13.22 -10.04
CA HIS A 68 1.17 13.09 -9.93
C HIS A 68 1.72 14.24 -9.07
N ARG A 69 2.78 14.00 -8.30
CA ARG A 69 3.50 15.05 -7.56
C ARG A 69 4.34 15.90 -8.50
N ALA A 70 4.63 17.15 -8.13
CA ALA A 70 5.57 17.97 -8.89
C ALA A 70 7.01 17.42 -8.79
N GLY A 71 7.40 16.89 -7.62
CA GLY A 71 8.73 16.33 -7.35
C GLY A 71 8.82 14.80 -7.42
N ASP A 72 9.84 14.25 -6.77
CA ASP A 72 9.98 12.80 -6.54
C ASP A 72 9.01 12.33 -5.43
N TYR A 73 9.01 11.02 -5.18
CA TYR A 73 8.15 10.35 -4.20
C TYR A 73 9.00 9.79 -3.07
N ALA A 74 9.24 10.57 -2.02
CA ALA A 74 9.83 10.02 -0.81
C ALA A 74 8.78 9.23 -0.03
N LEU A 75 9.19 8.18 0.67
CA LEU A 75 8.24 7.31 1.39
C LEU A 75 7.42 8.10 2.43
N TRP A 76 8.05 9.06 3.11
CA TRP A 76 7.37 9.90 4.10
C TRP A 76 6.39 10.90 3.48
N ASP A 77 6.51 11.22 2.19
CA ASP A 77 5.56 12.12 1.52
C ASP A 77 4.16 11.49 1.47
N TYR A 78 4.07 10.15 1.41
CA TYR A 78 2.80 9.43 1.49
C TYR A 78 2.13 9.54 2.85
N CYS A 79 2.85 9.90 3.93
CA CYS A 79 2.22 10.20 5.22
C CYS A 79 1.30 11.43 5.09
N HIS A 80 1.68 12.43 4.29
CA HIS A 80 0.80 13.56 3.99
C HIS A 80 -0.42 13.16 3.18
N ASP A 81 -0.31 12.19 2.25
CA ASP A 81 -1.49 11.71 1.52
C ASP A 81 -2.51 11.06 2.47
N VAL A 82 -2.02 10.35 3.50
CA VAL A 82 -2.86 9.78 4.55
C VAL A 82 -3.50 10.87 5.41
N LEU A 83 -2.72 11.84 5.88
CA LEU A 83 -3.21 12.95 6.71
C LEU A 83 -4.25 13.80 5.95
N ASP A 84 -3.95 14.18 4.71
CA ASP A 84 -4.86 14.93 3.85
C ASP A 84 -6.19 14.20 3.65
N ALA A 85 -6.15 12.87 3.48
CA ALA A 85 -7.36 12.06 3.36
C ALA A 85 -8.14 11.97 4.67
N LEU A 86 -7.46 11.84 5.81
CA LEU A 86 -8.12 11.85 7.12
C LEU A 86 -8.83 13.18 7.37
N ASP A 87 -8.15 14.29 7.11
CA ASP A 87 -8.69 15.63 7.34
C ASP A 87 -9.90 15.91 6.42
N ASP A 88 -9.81 15.53 5.14
CA ASP A 88 -10.91 15.69 4.16
C ASP A 88 -12.12 14.79 4.46
N LEU A 89 -11.89 13.62 5.08
CA LEU A 89 -12.94 12.73 5.57
C LEU A 89 -13.52 13.16 6.93
N GLY A 90 -12.96 14.20 7.56
CA GLY A 90 -13.35 14.65 8.90
C GLY A 90 -12.96 13.67 10.01
N LEU A 91 -11.89 12.88 9.81
CA LEU A 91 -11.41 11.87 10.75
C LEU A 91 -10.20 12.41 11.54
N GLU A 92 -10.40 12.66 12.82
CA GLU A 92 -9.29 13.03 13.72
C GLU A 92 -8.29 11.88 13.86
N ARG A 93 -8.77 10.65 13.97
CA ARG A 93 -7.95 9.43 13.99
C ARG A 93 -8.66 8.25 13.34
N ALA A 94 -7.92 7.29 12.79
CA ALA A 94 -8.50 6.12 12.16
C ALA A 94 -7.66 4.85 12.33
N PRO A 95 -8.27 3.64 12.25
CA PRO A 95 -7.56 2.40 11.98
C PRO A 95 -6.97 2.41 10.56
N LEU A 96 -5.75 1.88 10.41
CA LEU A 96 -5.11 1.73 9.11
C LEU A 96 -5.01 0.25 8.72
N LEU A 97 -5.49 -0.07 7.52
CA LEU A 97 -5.35 -1.37 6.85
C LEU A 97 -4.33 -1.25 5.72
N ALA A 98 -3.12 -1.76 5.91
CA ALA A 98 -1.99 -1.34 5.08
C ALA A 98 -1.22 -2.53 4.52
N HIS A 99 -0.97 -2.52 3.21
CA HIS A 99 -0.24 -3.57 2.50
C HIS A 99 1.15 -3.10 2.07
N SER A 100 2.18 -3.93 2.25
CA SER A 100 3.50 -3.75 1.65
C SER A 100 4.12 -2.35 1.89
N MET A 101 4.35 -1.54 0.85
CA MET A 101 4.79 -0.14 0.98
C MET A 101 3.85 0.67 1.88
N GLY A 102 2.53 0.52 1.72
CA GLY A 102 1.53 1.15 2.56
C GLY A 102 1.70 0.78 4.03
N ALA A 103 2.10 -0.46 4.35
CA ALA A 103 2.42 -0.87 5.72
C ALA A 103 3.63 -0.11 6.27
N GLY A 104 4.66 0.13 5.45
CA GLY A 104 5.79 0.99 5.81
C GLY A 104 5.36 2.43 6.10
N VAL A 105 4.49 3.01 5.25
CA VAL A 105 3.91 4.35 5.47
C VAL A 105 3.11 4.40 6.76
N ALA A 106 2.27 3.39 7.02
CA ALA A 106 1.46 3.28 8.22
C ALA A 106 2.32 3.21 9.50
N CYS A 107 3.41 2.44 9.49
CA CYS A 107 4.36 2.38 10.59
C CYS A 107 5.03 3.75 10.85
N LEU A 108 5.46 4.46 9.80
CA LEU A 108 6.06 5.79 9.95
C LEU A 108 5.08 6.78 10.57
N LEU A 109 3.84 6.79 10.08
CA LEU A 109 2.81 7.70 10.56
C LEU A 109 2.41 7.39 12.01
N ALA A 110 2.21 6.12 12.35
CA ALA A 110 1.86 5.70 13.71
C ALA A 110 2.97 5.97 14.73
N ALA A 111 4.24 5.92 14.30
CA ALA A 111 5.39 6.26 15.13
C ALA A 111 5.50 7.78 15.36
N ALA A 112 5.30 8.58 14.31
CA ALA A 112 5.49 10.02 14.34
C ALA A 112 4.30 10.79 14.92
N LEU A 113 3.08 10.33 14.66
CA LEU A 113 1.81 10.94 15.06
C LEU A 113 0.87 9.89 15.68
N PRO A 114 1.25 9.29 16.83
CA PRO A 114 0.49 8.20 17.45
C PRO A 114 -0.96 8.59 17.80
N GLU A 115 -1.23 9.87 18.06
CA GLU A 115 -2.56 10.39 18.33
C GLU A 115 -3.53 10.30 17.13
N ARG A 116 -2.99 10.22 15.90
CA ARG A 116 -3.77 10.12 14.67
C ARG A 116 -4.17 8.68 14.33
N ILE A 117 -3.58 7.68 14.97
CA ILE A 117 -3.75 6.26 14.58
C ILE A 117 -4.43 5.45 15.68
N VAL A 118 -5.51 4.75 15.32
CA VAL A 118 -6.25 3.89 16.26
C VAL A 118 -5.58 2.53 16.42
N SER A 119 -5.24 1.89 15.31
CA SER A 119 -4.62 0.57 15.24
C SER A 119 -4.03 0.36 13.85
N LEU A 120 -3.12 -0.62 13.73
CA LEU A 120 -2.55 -1.04 12.46
C LEU A 120 -2.90 -2.50 12.16
N THR A 121 -3.47 -2.72 10.98
CA THR A 121 -3.53 -4.05 10.36
C THR A 121 -2.58 -4.05 9.18
N LEU A 122 -1.44 -4.73 9.32
CA LEU A 122 -0.36 -4.78 8.35
C LEU A 122 -0.43 -6.09 7.56
N ILE A 123 -0.47 -5.99 6.24
CA ILE A 123 -0.56 -7.12 5.31
C ILE A 123 0.75 -7.24 4.54
N ASP A 124 1.48 -8.31 4.82
CA ASP A 124 2.75 -8.69 4.22
C ASP A 124 3.71 -7.52 4.01
N GLY A 125 3.85 -6.69 5.04
CA GLY A 125 4.71 -5.51 5.04
C GLY A 125 4.85 -4.95 6.45
N MET A 126 6.02 -4.42 6.77
CA MET A 126 6.30 -3.74 8.04
C MET A 126 7.58 -2.92 7.91
N GLY A 127 7.54 -1.70 8.44
CA GLY A 127 8.68 -0.78 8.44
C GLY A 127 9.08 -0.33 7.02
N ALA A 128 9.90 0.71 6.96
CA ALA A 128 10.41 1.21 5.69
C ALA A 128 11.49 0.29 5.10
N LEU A 129 11.69 0.38 3.78
CA LEU A 129 12.87 -0.21 3.14
C LEU A 129 14.14 0.53 3.58
N THR A 130 15.16 -0.22 4.00
CA THR A 130 16.36 0.34 4.63
C THR A 130 17.58 0.35 3.72
N THR A 131 18.62 1.04 4.14
CA THR A 131 19.98 0.95 3.58
C THR A 131 20.98 1.10 4.74
N GLU A 132 21.97 0.21 4.80
CA GLU A 132 23.05 0.32 5.79
C GLU A 132 23.74 1.69 5.70
N ALA A 133 24.12 2.26 6.84
CA ALA A 133 24.73 3.59 6.90
C ALA A 133 25.95 3.70 5.96
N ALA A 134 26.81 2.68 5.92
CA ALA A 134 27.97 2.62 5.04
C ALA A 134 27.62 2.60 3.54
N ALA A 135 26.42 2.13 3.16
CA ALA A 135 25.96 2.07 1.78
C ALA A 135 25.23 3.36 1.32
N ALA A 136 25.01 4.32 2.22
CA ALA A 136 24.28 5.56 1.91
C ALA A 136 24.84 6.36 0.72
N PRO A 137 26.18 6.54 0.56
CA PRO A 137 26.72 7.24 -0.61
C PRO A 137 26.37 6.54 -1.93
N GLY A 138 26.36 5.20 -1.93
CA GLY A 138 25.98 4.38 -3.07
C GLY A 138 24.51 4.51 -3.42
N GLN A 139 23.64 4.53 -2.41
CA GLN A 139 22.19 4.72 -2.59
C GLN A 139 21.88 6.12 -3.15
N LEU A 140 22.50 7.16 -2.60
CA LEU A 140 22.37 8.53 -3.10
C LEU A 140 22.82 8.63 -4.56
N ARG A 141 23.97 8.05 -4.89
CA ARG A 141 24.47 8.00 -6.28
C ARG A 141 23.47 7.35 -7.23
N LYS A 142 22.83 6.24 -6.83
CA LYS A 142 21.80 5.56 -7.64
C LYS A 142 20.59 6.46 -7.90
N GLY A 143 20.05 7.10 -6.85
CA GLY A 143 18.91 8.02 -6.97
C GLY A 143 19.21 9.22 -7.86
N LEU A 144 20.33 9.92 -7.60
CA LEU A 144 20.73 11.11 -8.38
C LEU A 144 20.93 10.79 -9.87
N ARG A 145 21.56 9.66 -10.18
CA ARG A 145 21.75 9.22 -11.58
C ARG A 145 20.42 8.88 -12.25
N ALA A 146 19.51 8.22 -11.54
CA ALA A 146 18.20 7.87 -12.08
C ALA A 146 17.32 9.11 -12.34
N HIS A 147 17.38 10.12 -11.46
CA HIS A 147 16.63 11.36 -11.61
C HIS A 147 17.03 12.14 -12.88
N ARG A 148 18.31 12.07 -13.28
CA ARG A 148 18.85 12.72 -14.48
C ARG A 148 18.55 11.99 -15.80
N ARG A 149 18.02 10.77 -15.75
CA ARG A 149 17.65 10.04 -16.97
C ARG A 149 16.32 10.58 -17.50
N SER A 150 16.24 10.72 -18.82
CA SER A 150 14.98 10.98 -19.50
C SER A 150 13.98 9.88 -19.12
N PRO A 151 12.71 10.22 -18.82
CA PRO A 151 11.68 9.22 -18.60
C PRO A 151 11.56 8.32 -19.83
N SER A 152 11.46 7.01 -19.63
CA SER A 152 11.07 6.11 -20.72
C SER A 152 9.65 6.41 -21.15
N THR A 153 9.35 6.26 -22.44
CA THR A 153 7.97 6.29 -22.93
C THR A 153 7.14 5.25 -22.19
N ALA A 154 5.99 5.67 -21.65
CA ALA A 154 5.08 4.75 -20.97
C ALA A 154 4.64 3.65 -21.95
N PRO A 155 4.66 2.37 -21.53
CA PRO A 155 4.20 1.28 -22.38
C PRO A 155 2.73 1.50 -22.80
N ARG A 156 2.45 1.17 -24.06
CA ARG A 156 1.11 1.16 -24.64
C ARG A 156 0.70 -0.29 -24.90
N TYR A 157 -0.57 -0.58 -24.72
CA TYR A 157 -1.12 -1.93 -24.81
C TYR A 157 -2.32 -1.93 -25.75
N PRO A 158 -2.48 -2.93 -26.62
CA PRO A 158 -3.67 -3.04 -27.47
C PRO A 158 -4.94 -3.37 -26.66
N ASP A 159 -4.81 -4.00 -25.50
CA ASP A 159 -5.95 -4.43 -24.68
C ASP A 159 -5.58 -4.63 -23.19
N GLU A 160 -6.58 -4.84 -22.33
CA GLU A 160 -6.37 -5.08 -20.90
C GLU A 160 -5.57 -6.37 -20.65
N LYS A 161 -5.75 -7.39 -21.51
CA LYS A 161 -5.10 -8.71 -21.37
C LYS A 161 -3.58 -8.59 -21.49
N SER A 162 -3.09 -7.85 -22.47
CA SER A 162 -1.67 -7.59 -22.72
C SER A 162 -1.06 -6.73 -21.61
N ALA A 163 -1.80 -5.74 -21.08
CA ALA A 163 -1.37 -4.99 -19.90
C ALA A 163 -1.24 -5.88 -18.65
N VAL A 164 -2.20 -6.77 -18.42
CA VAL A 164 -2.15 -7.75 -17.32
C VAL A 164 -0.98 -8.70 -17.49
N ALA A 165 -0.77 -9.26 -18.69
CA ALA A 165 0.36 -10.14 -18.98
C ALA A 165 1.71 -9.43 -18.71
N SER A 166 1.83 -8.15 -19.06
CA SER A 166 3.00 -7.34 -18.76
C SER A 166 3.24 -7.17 -17.25
N ARG A 167 2.18 -6.94 -16.46
CA ARG A 167 2.28 -6.84 -14.98
C ARG A 167 2.69 -8.16 -14.32
N VAL A 168 2.19 -9.28 -14.84
CA VAL A 168 2.55 -10.64 -14.38
C VAL A 168 4.01 -10.94 -14.68
N ALA A 169 4.48 -10.63 -15.89
CA ALA A 169 5.85 -10.92 -16.31
C ALA A 169 6.92 -9.98 -15.69
N GLY A 170 6.57 -8.71 -15.44
CA GLY A 170 7.54 -7.67 -15.03
C GLY A 170 7.48 -7.26 -13.55
N GLY A 171 6.65 -7.90 -12.74
CA GLY A 171 6.45 -7.53 -11.33
C GLY A 171 7.65 -7.82 -10.44
N ALA A 172 7.92 -6.93 -9.47
CA ALA A 172 8.94 -7.18 -8.43
C ALA A 172 8.56 -8.34 -7.49
N THR A 173 7.27 -8.62 -7.36
CA THR A 173 6.71 -9.74 -6.61
C THR A 173 5.79 -10.56 -7.52
N PRO A 174 5.85 -11.91 -7.48
CA PRO A 174 4.95 -12.77 -8.26
C PRO A 174 3.48 -12.46 -7.97
N ILE A 175 2.66 -12.46 -9.02
CA ILE A 175 1.21 -12.27 -8.97
C ILE A 175 0.61 -12.92 -10.22
N ASP A 176 -0.51 -13.62 -10.09
CA ASP A 176 -1.23 -14.19 -11.24
C ASP A 176 -2.11 -13.13 -11.93
N GLY A 177 -2.58 -13.46 -13.14
CA GLY A 177 -3.38 -12.53 -13.94
C GLY A 177 -4.74 -12.18 -13.33
N GLU A 178 -5.39 -13.11 -12.61
CA GLU A 178 -6.68 -12.86 -11.98
C GLU A 178 -6.54 -11.94 -10.76
N THR A 179 -5.47 -12.13 -9.98
CA THR A 179 -5.12 -11.27 -8.85
C THR A 179 -4.67 -9.88 -9.33
N ALA A 180 -3.89 -9.79 -10.40
CA ALA A 180 -3.40 -8.51 -10.93
C ALA A 180 -4.47 -7.67 -11.64
N ARG A 181 -5.52 -8.30 -12.18
CA ARG A 181 -6.50 -7.64 -13.06
C ARG A 181 -7.17 -6.38 -12.45
N PRO A 182 -7.66 -6.37 -11.19
CA PRO A 182 -8.25 -5.17 -10.60
C PRO A 182 -7.27 -3.99 -10.53
N LEU A 183 -6.01 -4.27 -10.19
CA LEU A 183 -4.93 -3.28 -10.12
C LEU A 183 -4.65 -2.68 -11.49
N VAL A 184 -4.48 -3.53 -12.49
CA VAL A 184 -4.16 -3.10 -13.85
C VAL A 184 -5.32 -2.30 -14.42
N ARG A 185 -6.55 -2.81 -14.36
CA ARG A 185 -7.74 -2.13 -14.88
C ARG A 185 -7.89 -0.71 -14.33
N ARG A 186 -7.75 -0.51 -13.01
CA ARG A 186 -7.88 0.83 -12.40
C ARG A 186 -6.81 1.80 -12.88
N ASN A 187 -5.65 1.28 -13.31
CA ASN A 187 -4.50 2.06 -13.76
C ASN A 187 -4.50 2.33 -15.27
N LEU A 188 -5.43 1.76 -16.04
CA LEU A 188 -5.48 1.96 -17.48
C LEU A 188 -6.27 3.22 -17.85
N VAL A 189 -5.78 3.90 -18.88
CA VAL A 189 -6.47 4.99 -19.59
C VAL A 189 -6.55 4.61 -21.06
N VAL A 190 -7.72 4.81 -21.67
CA VAL A 190 -7.93 4.64 -23.11
C VAL A 190 -7.44 5.89 -23.82
N GLU A 191 -6.58 5.72 -24.81
CA GLU A 191 -6.06 6.79 -25.66
C GLU A 191 -6.96 7.00 -26.90
N PRO A 192 -6.88 8.15 -27.58
CA PRO A 192 -7.77 8.46 -28.72
C PRO A 192 -7.72 7.46 -29.87
N ASP A 193 -6.60 6.74 -30.04
CA ASP A 193 -6.42 5.70 -31.06
C ASP A 193 -6.82 4.29 -30.58
N GLY A 194 -7.48 4.19 -29.42
CA GLY A 194 -7.97 2.93 -28.84
C GLY A 194 -6.94 2.12 -28.05
N HIS A 195 -5.66 2.51 -28.05
CA HIS A 195 -4.66 1.84 -27.19
C HIS A 195 -4.87 2.20 -25.72
N LEU A 196 -4.38 1.33 -24.85
CA LEU A 196 -4.39 1.53 -23.40
C LEU A 196 -3.01 1.91 -22.90
N ARG A 197 -2.94 2.83 -21.96
CA ARG A 197 -1.69 3.24 -21.30
C ARG A 197 -1.85 3.21 -19.78
N LEU A 198 -0.76 2.90 -19.07
CA LEU A 198 -0.73 3.03 -17.62
C LEU A 198 -0.70 4.51 -17.20
N ARG A 199 -1.51 4.85 -16.20
CA ARG A 199 -1.59 6.20 -15.63
C ARG A 199 -0.52 6.48 -14.58
N SER A 200 0.03 5.43 -13.97
CA SER A 200 1.08 5.56 -12.96
C SER A 200 2.22 6.44 -13.43
N ASP A 201 2.71 7.28 -12.53
CA ASP A 201 3.82 8.17 -12.82
C ASP A 201 5.11 7.35 -13.03
N PRO A 202 5.80 7.45 -14.19
CA PRO A 202 7.03 6.69 -14.43
C PRO A 202 8.15 7.00 -13.43
N ARG A 203 8.08 8.15 -12.73
CA ARG A 203 9.04 8.49 -11.67
C ARG A 203 8.97 7.57 -10.46
N LEU A 204 7.86 6.85 -10.26
CA LEU A 204 7.73 5.85 -9.20
C LEU A 204 8.72 4.69 -9.33
N LEU A 205 9.26 4.46 -10.54
CA LEU A 205 10.26 3.43 -10.82
C LEU A 205 11.69 3.87 -10.46
N ARG A 206 11.89 5.14 -10.09
CA ARG A 206 13.22 5.64 -9.70
C ARG A 206 13.59 5.11 -8.31
N PRO A 207 14.83 4.65 -8.10
CA PRO A 207 15.30 4.30 -6.76
C PRO A 207 15.30 5.53 -5.86
N SER A 208 14.86 5.36 -4.61
CA SER A 208 14.89 6.42 -3.60
C SER A 208 16.31 6.97 -3.42
N PRO A 209 16.55 8.29 -3.46
CA PRO A 209 17.88 8.84 -3.22
C PRO A 209 18.36 8.61 -1.77
N VAL A 210 17.43 8.67 -0.82
CA VAL A 210 17.68 8.44 0.60
C VAL A 210 16.74 7.36 1.11
N ARG A 211 17.24 6.50 1.98
CA ARG A 211 16.47 5.51 2.74
C ARG A 211 16.89 5.58 4.19
N PHE A 212 16.00 5.18 5.08
CA PHE A 212 16.33 5.03 6.49
C PHE A 212 17.39 3.94 6.69
N THR A 213 18.18 4.09 7.75
CA THR A 213 19.02 3.00 8.25
C THR A 213 18.16 1.96 8.98
N PRO A 214 18.64 0.71 9.15
CA PRO A 214 17.96 -0.28 9.98
C PRO A 214 17.67 0.22 11.40
N ASP A 215 18.60 0.96 12.00
CA ASP A 215 18.43 1.52 13.35
C ASP A 215 17.34 2.59 13.41
N GLN A 216 17.26 3.46 12.41
CA GLN A 216 16.17 4.44 12.31
C GLN A 216 14.82 3.75 12.15
N VAL A 217 14.72 2.71 11.31
CA VAL A 217 13.46 1.96 11.18
C VAL A 217 13.12 1.24 12.48
N ARG A 218 14.10 0.63 13.16
CA ARG A 218 13.87 -0.01 14.46
C ARG A 218 13.31 0.98 15.48
N ALA A 219 13.90 2.18 15.60
CA ALA A 219 13.42 3.22 16.49
C ALA A 219 11.98 3.66 16.18
N MET A 220 11.62 3.74 14.89
CA MET A 220 10.24 4.03 14.49
C MET A 220 9.28 2.90 14.91
N LEU A 221 9.66 1.64 14.72
CA LEU A 221 8.84 0.50 15.11
C LEU A 221 8.65 0.44 16.64
N GLU A 222 9.69 0.72 17.42
CA GLU A 222 9.65 0.78 18.89
C GLU A 222 8.76 1.91 19.42
N ALA A 223 8.59 2.99 18.64
CA ALA A 223 7.75 4.12 19.01
C ALA A 223 6.24 3.90 18.79
N ILE A 224 5.83 2.83 18.08
CA ILE A 224 4.42 2.54 17.81
C ILE A 224 3.71 2.15 19.12
N ARG A 225 2.64 2.88 19.45
CA ARG A 225 1.88 2.70 20.71
C ARG A 225 0.52 2.03 20.52
N CYS A 226 -0.04 2.07 19.32
CA CYS A 226 -1.34 1.48 19.03
C CYS A 226 -1.24 -0.04 18.85
N PRO A 227 -2.33 -0.81 19.01
CA PRO A 227 -2.37 -2.22 18.69
C PRO A 227 -1.96 -2.50 17.24
N VAL A 228 -1.19 -3.57 17.02
CA VAL A 228 -0.72 -3.99 15.69
C VAL A 228 -1.03 -5.46 15.45
N LEU A 229 -1.78 -5.73 14.38
CA LEU A 229 -1.95 -7.06 13.80
C LEU A 229 -1.13 -7.15 12.51
N LEU A 230 -0.21 -8.10 12.45
CA LEU A 230 0.58 -8.42 11.26
C LEU A 230 0.10 -9.74 10.65
N LEU A 231 -0.35 -9.67 9.41
CA LEU A 231 -0.66 -10.82 8.57
C LEU A 231 0.50 -11.02 7.59
N GLU A 232 1.24 -12.11 7.74
CA GLU A 232 2.35 -12.45 6.84
C GLU A 232 1.94 -13.55 5.89
N ALA A 233 2.33 -13.42 4.62
CA ALA A 233 2.20 -14.51 3.67
C ALA A 233 3.35 -15.50 3.81
N GLU A 234 3.04 -16.80 3.73
CA GLU A 234 4.06 -17.86 3.70
C GLU A 234 5.05 -17.67 2.55
N SER A 235 4.57 -17.22 1.39
CA SER A 235 5.37 -16.90 0.20
C SER A 235 5.46 -15.40 -0.05
N GLY A 236 5.44 -14.59 1.02
CA GLY A 236 5.46 -13.13 1.00
C GLY A 236 6.85 -12.49 1.06
N ILE A 237 6.90 -11.15 1.09
CA ILE A 237 8.15 -10.38 1.14
C ILE A 237 8.80 -10.37 2.53
N LEU A 238 8.05 -10.75 3.58
CA LEU A 238 8.57 -10.85 4.94
C LEU A 238 9.13 -12.26 5.24
N ALA A 239 8.72 -13.27 4.48
CA ALA A 239 9.23 -14.62 4.60
C ALA A 239 10.73 -14.65 4.26
N GLY A 240 11.57 -15.10 5.20
CA GLY A 240 13.02 -15.19 5.02
C GLY A 240 13.76 -13.85 4.91
N ARG A 241 13.09 -12.69 5.03
CA ARG A 241 13.74 -11.37 4.94
C ARG A 241 14.68 -11.14 6.13
N PRO A 242 15.98 -10.83 5.88
CA PRO A 242 16.90 -10.45 6.95
C PRO A 242 16.34 -9.28 7.77
N GLY A 243 16.40 -9.42 9.10
CA GLY A 243 15.90 -8.41 10.03
C GLY A 243 14.39 -8.46 10.32
N ALA A 244 13.58 -9.25 9.60
CA ALA A 244 12.13 -9.34 9.85
C ALA A 244 11.80 -9.79 11.29
N ALA A 245 12.54 -10.76 11.82
CA ALA A 245 12.38 -11.20 13.21
C ALA A 245 12.70 -10.09 14.23
N SER A 246 13.70 -9.25 13.94
CA SER A 246 14.04 -8.11 14.79
C SER A 246 12.97 -7.01 14.70
N ALA A 247 12.47 -6.74 13.49
CA ALA A 247 11.40 -5.77 13.26
C ALA A 247 10.11 -6.16 14.01
N ARG A 248 9.73 -7.44 13.99
CA ARG A 248 8.56 -7.94 14.76
C ARG A 248 8.72 -7.70 16.26
N ARG A 249 9.91 -7.95 16.82
CA ARG A 249 10.19 -7.76 18.25
C ARG A 249 10.24 -6.29 18.68
N ALA A 250 10.49 -5.38 17.73
CA ALA A 250 10.54 -3.95 18.00
C ALA A 250 9.16 -3.37 18.34
N ILE A 251 8.08 -3.92 17.77
CA ILE A 251 6.71 -3.47 18.05
C ILE A 251 6.18 -4.21 19.27
N ALA A 252 5.99 -3.49 20.38
CA ALA A 252 5.43 -4.06 21.60
C ALA A 252 3.98 -4.54 21.38
N GLY A 253 3.66 -5.74 21.85
CA GLY A 253 2.30 -6.29 21.77
C GLY A 253 1.84 -6.67 20.37
N LEU A 254 2.75 -6.76 19.39
CA LEU A 254 2.40 -7.18 18.03
C LEU A 254 1.80 -8.58 18.00
N GLN A 255 0.60 -8.68 17.45
CA GLN A 255 -0.02 -9.96 17.10
C GLN A 255 0.39 -10.35 15.70
N ARG A 256 0.79 -11.61 15.51
CA ARG A 256 1.23 -12.14 14.20
C ARG A 256 0.39 -13.34 13.80
N ARG A 257 -0.07 -13.34 12.55
CA ARG A 257 -0.67 -14.50 11.88
C ARG A 257 0.08 -14.75 10.57
N VAL A 258 0.44 -16.00 10.33
CA VAL A 258 1.05 -16.43 9.05
C VAL A 258 -0.04 -17.17 8.28
N LEU A 259 -0.24 -16.80 7.03
CA LEU A 259 -1.32 -17.30 6.19
C LEU A 259 -0.75 -17.82 4.86
N ALA A 260 -1.39 -18.85 4.32
CA ALA A 260 -1.10 -19.33 2.97
C ALA A 260 -1.41 -18.22 1.94
N GLY A 261 -0.56 -18.13 0.92
CA GLY A 261 -0.68 -17.12 -0.14
C GLY A 261 0.65 -16.45 -0.47
N GLY A 262 0.60 -15.62 -1.51
CA GLY A 262 1.72 -14.78 -1.94
C GLY A 262 1.68 -13.38 -1.35
N HIS A 263 2.49 -12.48 -1.90
CA HIS A 263 2.60 -11.09 -1.43
C HIS A 263 1.25 -10.34 -1.44
N HIS A 264 0.31 -10.74 -2.29
CA HIS A 264 -0.99 -10.09 -2.43
C HIS A 264 -2.12 -10.97 -1.87
N LEU A 265 -1.88 -11.74 -0.81
CA LEU A 265 -2.86 -12.64 -0.19
C LEU A 265 -4.24 -12.00 0.10
N HIS A 266 -4.28 -10.69 0.35
CA HIS A 266 -5.52 -9.93 0.55
C HIS A 266 -6.32 -9.66 -0.74
N LEU A 267 -5.69 -9.84 -1.89
CA LEU A 267 -6.29 -9.73 -3.21
C LEU A 267 -6.38 -11.08 -3.91
N GLU A 268 -5.69 -12.12 -3.45
CA GLU A 268 -5.74 -13.46 -4.05
C GLU A 268 -7.11 -14.13 -3.77
N PRO A 269 -7.84 -14.62 -4.79
CA PRO A 269 -9.16 -15.25 -4.59
C PRO A 269 -9.15 -16.40 -3.57
N ALA A 270 -8.08 -17.20 -3.56
CA ALA A 270 -7.94 -18.35 -2.70
C ALA A 270 -7.57 -17.99 -1.24
N ALA A 271 -6.87 -16.89 -1.01
CA ALA A 271 -6.33 -16.52 0.31
C ALA A 271 -7.15 -15.44 1.03
N VAL A 272 -7.84 -14.56 0.29
CA VAL A 272 -8.53 -13.39 0.85
C VAL A 272 -9.59 -13.72 1.92
N GLY A 273 -10.15 -14.93 1.90
CA GLY A 273 -11.06 -15.38 2.96
C GLY A 273 -10.38 -15.54 4.32
N ALA A 274 -9.29 -16.29 4.36
CA ALA A 274 -8.50 -16.47 5.57
C ALA A 274 -7.92 -15.13 6.07
N VAL A 275 -7.58 -14.22 5.16
CA VAL A 275 -7.17 -12.85 5.52
C VAL A 275 -8.31 -12.10 6.22
N ALA A 276 -9.51 -12.10 5.67
CA ALA A 276 -10.66 -11.45 6.29
C ALA A 276 -10.99 -12.03 7.67
N GLU A 277 -11.01 -13.36 7.78
CA GLU A 277 -11.25 -14.07 9.06
C GLU A 277 -10.20 -13.70 10.12
N ALA A 278 -8.92 -13.65 9.74
CA ALA A 278 -7.85 -13.27 10.65
C ALA A 278 -7.98 -11.81 11.15
N ILE A 279 -8.41 -10.89 10.29
CA ILE A 279 -8.67 -9.49 10.67
C ILE A 279 -9.85 -9.40 11.62
N VAL A 280 -10.94 -10.11 11.33
CA VAL A 280 -12.16 -10.11 12.16
C VAL A 280 -11.85 -10.68 13.54
N ALA A 281 -11.14 -11.80 13.62
CA ALA A 281 -10.75 -12.40 14.89
C ALA A 281 -9.90 -11.43 15.74
N GLY A 282 -8.90 -10.77 15.14
CA GLY A 282 -8.06 -9.81 15.85
C GLY A 282 -8.73 -8.46 16.16
N HIS A 283 -9.96 -8.21 15.69
CA HIS A 283 -10.74 -7.02 16.04
C HIS A 283 -11.68 -7.25 17.24
N LEU A 284 -12.02 -8.51 17.52
CA LEU A 284 -12.89 -8.90 18.62
C LEU A 284 -12.13 -9.19 19.93
N ASP A 285 -10.80 -9.30 19.85
CA ASP A 285 -9.86 -9.46 20.97
C ASP A 285 -9.37 -8.09 21.51
#